data_AF-A0A151K266-F1
#
_entry.id   AF-A0A151K266-F1
#
_cell.length_a   1.000
_cell.length_b   1.000
_cell.length_c   1.000
_cell.angle_alpha   90.00
_cell.angle_beta   90.00
_cell.angle_gamma   90.00
#
_symmetry.space_group_name_H-M   'P 1'
#
loop_
_entity.id
_entity.type
_entity.pdbx_description
1 polymer ?
#
loop_
_entity_poly.entity_id
_entity_poly.type
_entity_poly.pdbx_seq_one_letter_code
_entity_poly.pdbx_strand_id
1 'polypeptide(L)'
;VNNTYAKEINCNVPFHSSYVATAESQLLLSLNKIIPRPKKRSSKWISTSIPRTEWFTSASELSSANYHTRSILNTVLFSQTTVLIPSNAMVIEIAPDDVLQHVLTDLHPNVTNIILSRRTEQNNDIILQGIGKLYNSGLQPQVANLYPPVEFPVSRGTPMISPSIR
;
A
#
# COMPACT_ATOMS: atom_id res chain seq x y z
N VAL A 1 29.01 -14.79 17.98
CA VAL A 1 28.65 -13.35 17.83
C VAL A 1 27.38 -13.32 16.99
N ASN A 2 26.23 -12.97 17.58
CA ASN A 2 24.95 -13.05 16.87
C ASN A 2 24.88 -11.96 15.80
N ASN A 3 24.79 -12.38 14.54
CA ASN A 3 24.68 -11.52 13.36
C ASN A 3 23.27 -10.88 13.35
N THR A 4 23.08 -9.82 14.12
CA THR A 4 21.80 -9.11 14.22
C THR A 4 21.68 -8.17 13.03
N TYR A 5 20.61 -8.33 12.23
CA TYR A 5 20.32 -7.42 11.13
C TYR A 5 19.87 -6.06 11.67
N ALA A 6 20.53 -4.99 11.24
CA ALA A 6 20.16 -3.62 11.57
C ALA A 6 20.18 -2.77 10.29
N LYS A 7 19.08 -2.10 9.99
CA LYS A 7 18.94 -1.13 8.91
C LYS A 7 18.38 0.16 9.47
N GLU A 8 19.10 1.26 9.30
CA GLU A 8 18.63 2.58 9.70
C GLU A 8 17.48 3.04 8.77
N ILE A 9 16.48 3.68 9.36
CA ILE A 9 15.38 4.33 8.64
C ILE A 9 15.55 5.83 8.83
N ASN A 10 15.75 6.56 7.73
CA ASN A 10 15.89 8.01 7.77
C ASN A 10 14.61 8.66 8.30
N CYS A 11 14.67 9.19 9.52
CA CYS A 11 13.55 9.85 10.17
C CYS A 11 14.04 10.93 11.14
N ASN A 12 13.55 12.16 10.97
CA ASN A 12 13.94 13.29 11.82
C ASN A 12 13.22 13.29 13.19
N VAL A 13 12.20 12.45 13.35
CA VAL A 13 11.34 12.40 14.54
C VAL A 13 11.09 10.94 14.91
N PRO A 14 11.18 10.55 16.19
CA PRO A 14 10.83 9.20 16.63
C PRO A 14 9.31 9.01 16.66
N PHE A 15 8.69 8.80 15.48
CA PHE A 15 7.26 8.51 15.38
C PHE A 15 6.87 7.23 16.14
N HIS A 16 5.58 7.09 16.46
CA HIS A 16 5.03 5.93 17.16
C HIS A 16 5.66 5.69 18.55
N SER A 17 6.09 6.76 19.21
CA SER A 17 6.71 6.74 20.53
C SER A 17 6.11 7.82 21.44
N SER A 18 6.41 7.78 22.73
CA SER A 18 5.96 8.79 23.69
C SER A 18 6.49 10.20 23.39
N TYR A 19 7.56 10.33 22.60
CA TYR A 19 8.17 11.63 22.26
C TYR A 19 7.26 12.51 21.40
N VAL A 20 6.30 11.94 20.68
CA VAL A 20 5.34 12.70 19.84
C VAL A 20 4.03 13.02 20.56
N ALA A 21 3.85 12.58 21.82
CA ALA A 21 2.61 12.77 22.57
C ALA A 21 2.23 14.25 22.76
N THR A 22 3.22 15.14 22.87
CA THR A 22 3.00 16.59 23.00
C THR A 22 2.30 17.21 21.78
N ALA A 23 2.40 16.57 20.62
CA ALA A 23 1.76 17.02 19.39
C ALA A 23 0.28 16.63 19.29
N GLU A 24 -0.23 15.76 20.18
CA GLU A 24 -1.57 15.17 20.08
C GLU A 24 -2.69 16.21 19.96
N SER A 25 -2.76 17.14 20.91
CA SER A 25 -3.82 18.15 20.96
C SER A 25 -3.82 19.03 19.71
N GLN A 26 -2.65 19.50 19.28
CA GLN A 26 -2.54 20.38 18.10
C GLN A 26 -2.82 19.62 16.80
N LEU A 27 -2.36 18.37 16.69
CA LEU A 27 -2.61 17.49 15.56
C LEU A 27 -4.10 17.20 15.43
N LEU A 28 -4.76 16.83 16.53
CA LEU A 28 -6.18 16.55 16.56
C LEU A 28 -7.02 17.78 16.18
N LEU A 29 -6.70 18.96 16.74
CA LEU A 29 -7.37 20.21 16.38
C LEU A 29 -7.24 20.52 14.89
N SER A 30 -6.05 20.33 14.32
CA SER A 30 -5.78 20.55 12.89
C SER A 30 -6.54 19.54 12.02
N LEU A 31 -6.50 18.27 12.37
CA LEU A 31 -7.18 17.20 11.62
C LEU A 31 -8.70 17.34 11.66
N ASN A 32 -9.29 17.82 12.76
CA ASN A 32 -10.73 18.10 12.82
C ASN A 32 -11.17 19.21 11.85
N LYS A 33 -10.29 20.18 11.57
CA LYS A 33 -10.56 21.19 10.53
C LYS A 33 -10.50 20.59 9.12
N ILE A 34 -9.60 19.65 8.89
CA ILE A 34 -9.41 18.99 7.57
C ILE A 34 -10.50 17.92 7.32
N ILE A 35 -10.92 17.20 8.36
CA ILE A 35 -11.86 16.08 8.30
C ILE A 35 -13.11 16.40 9.14
N PRO A 36 -13.93 17.40 8.74
CA PRO A 36 -15.10 17.82 9.52
C PRO A 36 -16.23 16.78 9.49
N ARG A 37 -16.27 15.93 8.46
CA ARG A 37 -17.29 14.89 8.26
C ARG A 37 -16.64 13.56 7.92
N PRO A 38 -16.23 12.77 8.93
CA PRO A 38 -15.50 11.53 8.70
C PRO A 38 -16.38 10.46 8.04
N LYS A 39 -15.78 9.67 7.15
CA LYS A 39 -16.46 8.59 6.41
C LYS A 39 -16.17 7.23 7.03
N LYS A 40 -17.13 6.31 6.89
CA LYS A 40 -16.98 4.91 7.34
C LYS A 40 -15.90 4.20 6.52
N ARG A 41 -14.99 3.52 7.20
CA ARG A 41 -14.00 2.63 6.60
C ARG A 41 -14.70 1.36 6.14
N SER A 42 -14.30 0.85 4.97
CA SER A 42 -14.80 -0.45 4.50
C SER A 42 -14.17 -1.60 5.27
N SER A 43 -14.81 -2.77 5.28
CA SER A 43 -14.22 -4.00 5.84
C SER A 43 -12.93 -4.44 5.14
N LYS A 44 -12.66 -3.94 3.92
CA LYS A 44 -11.41 -4.19 3.19
C LYS A 44 -10.22 -3.43 3.78
N TRP A 45 -10.48 -2.35 4.53
CA TRP A 45 -9.43 -1.57 5.18
C TRP A 45 -9.16 -2.10 6.59
N ILE A 46 -8.16 -2.96 6.72
CA ILE A 46 -7.68 -3.48 8.00
C ILE A 46 -6.80 -2.43 8.67
N SER A 47 -7.10 -2.10 9.93
CA SER A 47 -6.36 -1.08 10.67
C SER A 47 -5.09 -1.66 11.31
N THR A 48 -3.98 -0.96 11.16
CA THR A 48 -2.71 -1.23 11.83
C THR A 48 -2.48 -0.34 13.04
N SER A 49 -3.39 0.60 13.35
CA SER A 49 -3.29 1.50 14.52
C SER A 49 -4.22 1.13 15.67
N ILE A 50 -5.12 0.16 15.43
CA ILE A 50 -6.13 -0.30 16.37
C ILE A 50 -5.94 -1.79 16.61
N PRO A 51 -5.95 -2.27 17.87
CA PRO A 51 -5.95 -3.69 18.18
C PRO A 51 -7.12 -4.42 17.52
N ARG A 52 -6.90 -5.66 17.09
CA ARG A 52 -7.93 -6.47 16.43
C ARG A 52 -9.24 -6.60 17.22
N THR A 53 -9.17 -6.62 18.54
CA THR A 53 -10.33 -6.66 19.45
C THR A 53 -11.24 -5.42 19.35
N GLU A 54 -10.72 -4.31 18.83
CA GLU A 54 -11.38 -3.01 18.78
C GLU A 54 -11.77 -2.57 17.37
N TRP A 55 -11.51 -3.35 16.31
CA TRP A 55 -11.71 -2.93 14.91
C TRP A 55 -13.15 -2.53 14.54
N PHE A 56 -14.14 -3.12 15.21
CA PHE A 56 -15.56 -2.94 14.91
C PHE A 56 -16.29 -2.15 16.01
N THR A 57 -15.57 -1.32 16.74
CA THR A 57 -16.16 -0.39 17.71
C THR A 57 -16.63 0.88 16.98
N SER A 58 -17.66 1.56 17.51
CA SER A 58 -18.12 2.82 16.94
C SER A 58 -17.01 3.88 16.83
N ALA A 59 -15.99 3.79 17.69
CA ALA A 59 -14.82 4.67 17.68
C ALA A 59 -13.84 4.38 16.51
N SER A 60 -13.76 3.12 16.05
CA SER A 60 -12.81 2.68 15.02
C SER A 60 -13.41 2.61 13.62
N GLU A 61 -14.74 2.67 13.48
CA GLU A 61 -15.42 2.52 12.18
C GLU A 61 -15.14 3.65 11.19
N LEU A 62 -14.78 4.84 11.68
CA LEU A 62 -14.64 6.04 10.87
C LEU A 62 -13.17 6.38 10.59
N SER A 63 -12.88 6.88 9.39
CA SER A 63 -11.62 7.54 9.07
C SER A 63 -11.65 8.97 9.60
N SER A 64 -11.59 9.10 10.93
CA SER A 64 -11.76 10.36 11.67
C SER A 64 -10.43 11.01 12.05
N ALA A 65 -10.49 12.27 12.48
CA ALA A 65 -9.33 12.95 13.05
C ALA A 65 -8.73 12.17 14.24
N ASN A 66 -9.58 11.61 15.11
CA ASN A 66 -9.14 10.73 16.21
C ASN A 66 -8.42 9.48 15.67
N TYR A 67 -8.96 8.82 14.64
CA TYR A 67 -8.33 7.64 14.03
C TYR A 67 -6.93 7.96 13.48
N HIS A 68 -6.78 9.05 12.72
CA HIS A 68 -5.51 9.44 12.14
C HIS A 68 -4.50 9.93 13.19
N THR A 69 -4.96 10.66 14.21
CA THR A 69 -4.13 11.06 15.36
C THR A 69 -3.58 9.81 16.06
N ARG A 70 -4.45 8.84 16.35
CA ARG A 70 -4.04 7.55 16.92
C ARG A 70 -3.01 6.84 16.05
N SER A 71 -3.21 6.83 14.73
CA SER A 71 -2.31 6.17 13.77
C SER A 71 -0.91 6.77 13.71
N ILE A 72 -0.77 8.07 13.95
CA ILE A 72 0.53 8.77 13.91
C ILE A 72 1.27 8.60 15.25
N LEU A 73 0.55 8.61 16.36
CA LEU A 73 1.15 8.64 17.69
C LEU A 73 1.42 7.25 18.28
N ASN A 74 0.61 6.25 17.94
CA ASN A 74 0.72 4.91 18.53
C ASN A 74 1.47 3.94 17.63
N THR A 75 1.92 2.84 18.23
CA THR A 75 2.62 1.73 17.57
C THR A 75 1.84 1.18 16.39
N VAL A 76 2.57 0.92 15.29
CA VAL A 76 2.03 0.24 14.11
C VAL A 76 2.00 -1.28 14.35
N LEU A 77 0.80 -1.81 14.47
CA LEU A 77 0.51 -3.23 14.64
C LEU A 77 0.47 -3.92 13.26
N PHE A 78 1.59 -3.98 12.55
CA PHE A 78 1.63 -4.57 11.21
C PHE A 78 1.49 -6.10 11.23
N SER A 79 2.18 -6.77 12.16
CA SER A 79 2.19 -8.25 12.28
C SER A 79 0.80 -8.86 12.54
N GLN A 80 -0.10 -8.17 13.26
CA GLN A 80 -1.46 -8.68 13.47
C GLN A 80 -2.27 -8.73 12.17
N THR A 81 -1.86 -7.98 11.15
CA THR A 81 -2.57 -7.87 9.86
C THR A 81 -2.01 -8.82 8.82
N THR A 82 -0.71 -9.15 8.87
CA THR A 82 -0.08 -10.08 7.92
C THR A 82 -0.67 -11.48 8.01
N VAL A 83 -1.06 -11.94 9.20
CA VAL A 83 -1.73 -13.24 9.41
C VAL A 83 -3.12 -13.34 8.78
N LEU A 84 -3.71 -12.22 8.34
CA LEU A 84 -5.00 -12.19 7.66
C LEU A 84 -4.87 -12.27 6.14
N ILE A 85 -3.66 -12.14 5.61
CA ILE A 85 -3.40 -12.20 4.17
C ILE A 85 -3.56 -13.66 3.72
N PRO A 86 -4.46 -13.95 2.77
CA PRO A 86 -4.62 -15.31 2.24
C PRO A 86 -3.32 -15.86 1.63
N SER A 87 -3.14 -17.18 1.70
CA SER A 87 -1.92 -17.84 1.22
C SER A 87 -1.69 -17.73 -0.29
N ASN A 88 -2.76 -17.51 -1.06
CA ASN A 88 -2.74 -17.30 -2.51
C ASN A 88 -2.94 -15.82 -2.89
N ALA A 89 -2.74 -14.90 -1.94
CA ALA A 89 -2.91 -13.49 -2.18
C ALA A 89 -1.81 -12.93 -3.07
N MET A 90 -2.14 -11.84 -3.73
CA MET A 90 -1.19 -10.97 -4.38
C MET A 90 -1.11 -9.67 -3.60
N VAL A 91 0.09 -9.30 -3.18
CA VAL A 91 0.33 -8.11 -2.36
C VAL A 91 1.05 -7.09 -3.21
N ILE A 92 0.48 -5.91 -3.33
CA ILE A 92 1.06 -4.80 -4.09
C ILE A 92 1.53 -3.75 -3.08
N GLU A 93 2.84 -3.47 -3.05
CA GLU A 93 3.41 -2.41 -2.23
C GLU A 93 3.24 -1.07 -2.96
N ILE A 94 2.43 -0.17 -2.38
CA ILE A 94 2.20 1.18 -2.88
C ILE A 94 3.06 2.14 -2.05
N ALA A 95 4.30 2.32 -2.49
CA ALA A 95 5.29 3.18 -1.85
C ALA A 95 6.31 3.68 -2.89
N PRO A 96 7.02 4.79 -2.63
CA PRO A 96 8.08 5.29 -3.52
C PRO A 96 9.35 4.44 -3.50
N ASP A 97 9.43 3.42 -2.63
CA ASP A 97 10.57 2.52 -2.45
C ASP A 97 10.08 1.18 -1.87
N ASP A 98 10.88 0.11 -1.96
CA ASP A 98 10.48 -1.26 -1.57
C ASP A 98 10.81 -1.61 -0.10
N VAL A 99 10.51 -0.68 0.80
CA VAL A 99 10.90 -0.77 2.21
C VAL A 99 10.28 -1.99 2.91
N LEU A 100 9.03 -2.34 2.61
CA LEU A 100 8.33 -3.43 3.28
C LEU A 100 8.69 -4.81 2.72
N GLN A 101 9.44 -4.90 1.63
CA GLN A 101 9.75 -6.17 0.97
C GLN A 101 10.32 -7.20 1.95
N HIS A 102 11.24 -6.79 2.85
CA HIS A 102 11.87 -7.67 3.84
C HIS A 102 10.89 -8.24 4.88
N VAL A 103 9.78 -7.56 5.16
CA VAL A 103 8.73 -8.07 6.06
C VAL A 103 7.71 -8.90 5.28
N LEU A 104 7.48 -8.54 4.01
CA LEU A 104 6.55 -9.25 3.14
C LEU A 104 7.11 -10.59 2.64
N THR A 105 8.41 -10.82 2.71
CA THR A 105 9.03 -12.14 2.43
C THR A 105 8.67 -13.19 3.46
N ASP A 106 8.26 -12.80 4.66
CA ASP A 106 7.84 -13.72 5.72
C ASP A 106 6.38 -14.19 5.56
N LEU A 107 5.68 -13.71 4.52
CA LEU A 107 4.35 -14.20 4.16
C LEU A 107 4.41 -15.63 3.62
N HIS A 108 3.24 -16.24 3.44
CA HIS A 108 3.13 -17.59 2.90
C HIS A 108 3.84 -17.70 1.53
N PRO A 109 4.58 -18.80 1.23
CA PRO A 109 5.39 -18.91 0.01
C PRO A 109 4.64 -18.74 -1.32
N ASN A 110 3.33 -19.00 -1.33
CA ASN A 110 2.47 -18.84 -2.50
C ASN A 110 1.97 -17.39 -2.69
N VAL A 111 2.31 -16.46 -1.81
CA VAL A 111 1.97 -15.05 -1.94
C VAL A 111 2.90 -14.40 -2.95
N THR A 112 2.31 -13.73 -3.95
CA THR A 112 3.07 -12.96 -4.94
C THR A 112 3.18 -11.51 -4.49
N ASN A 113 4.38 -11.09 -4.10
CA ASN A 113 4.69 -9.70 -3.75
C ASN A 113 5.08 -8.90 -5.00
N ILE A 114 4.45 -7.75 -5.21
CA ILE A 114 4.65 -6.87 -6.36
C ILE A 114 5.06 -5.49 -5.86
N ILE A 115 6.22 -5.05 -6.33
CA ILE A 115 6.78 -3.72 -6.08
C ILE A 115 6.44 -2.83 -7.27
N LEU A 116 6.08 -1.58 -7.01
CA LEU A 116 5.78 -0.59 -8.04
C LEU A 116 6.86 0.48 -8.20
N SER A 117 7.76 0.66 -7.23
CA SER A 117 8.82 1.67 -7.32
C SER A 117 10.02 1.29 -6.47
N ARG A 118 11.21 1.71 -6.90
CA ARG A 118 12.45 1.66 -6.13
C ARG A 118 13.17 2.97 -6.27
N ARG A 119 13.64 3.53 -5.17
CA ARG A 119 14.31 4.84 -5.18
C ARG A 119 15.56 4.86 -6.08
N THR A 120 16.24 3.73 -6.20
CA THR A 120 17.46 3.58 -7.01
C THR A 120 17.20 3.48 -8.51
N GLU A 121 15.95 3.23 -8.92
CA GLU A 121 15.55 3.02 -10.32
C GLU A 121 14.54 4.11 -10.70
N GLN A 122 14.99 5.13 -11.45
CA GLN A 122 14.15 6.30 -11.80
C GLN A 122 13.28 6.09 -13.05
N ASN A 123 13.25 4.89 -13.62
CA ASN A 123 12.46 4.58 -14.80
C ASN A 123 11.07 4.02 -14.44
N ASN A 124 10.11 4.20 -15.35
CA ASN A 124 8.76 3.67 -15.20
C ASN A 124 8.68 2.14 -15.43
N ASP A 125 9.81 1.51 -15.74
CA ASP A 125 9.89 0.09 -16.10
C ASP A 125 9.43 -0.79 -14.95
N ILE A 126 9.71 -0.43 -13.69
CA ILE A 126 9.24 -1.20 -12.52
C ILE A 126 7.72 -1.29 -12.49
N ILE A 127 7.02 -0.16 -12.74
CA ILE A 127 5.56 -0.14 -12.73
C ILE A 127 5.03 -1.03 -13.85
N LEU A 128 5.57 -0.91 -15.06
CA LEU A 128 5.15 -1.72 -16.21
C LEU A 128 5.45 -3.22 -16.01
N GLN A 129 6.59 -3.56 -15.41
CA GLN A 129 6.92 -4.93 -15.01
C GLN A 129 5.96 -5.44 -13.93
N GLY A 130 5.60 -4.61 -12.95
CA GLY A 130 4.60 -4.92 -11.94
C GLY A 130 3.26 -5.26 -12.58
N ILE A 131 2.80 -4.45 -13.52
CA ILE A 131 1.58 -4.69 -14.31
C ILE A 131 1.68 -5.99 -15.12
N GLY A 132 2.82 -6.25 -15.76
CA GLY A 132 3.07 -7.52 -16.45
C GLY A 132 2.99 -8.73 -15.51
N LYS A 133 3.51 -8.63 -14.29
CA LYS A 133 3.38 -9.67 -13.25
C LYS A 133 1.93 -9.87 -12.81
N LEU A 134 1.14 -8.78 -12.68
CA LEU A 134 -0.31 -8.87 -12.44
C LEU A 134 -0.98 -9.69 -13.56
N TYR A 135 -0.69 -9.36 -14.82
CA TYR A 135 -1.24 -10.05 -15.98
C TYR A 135 -0.87 -11.54 -16.02
N ASN A 136 0.41 -11.87 -15.85
CA ASN A 136 0.90 -13.24 -15.83
C ASN A 136 0.32 -14.09 -14.69
N SER A 137 -0.16 -13.43 -13.63
CA SER A 137 -0.83 -14.09 -12.51
C SER A 137 -2.34 -14.27 -12.72
N GLY A 138 -2.85 -13.99 -13.92
CA GLY A 138 -4.24 -14.17 -14.31
C GLY A 138 -5.15 -12.96 -14.10
N LEU A 139 -4.60 -11.81 -13.67
CA LEU A 139 -5.37 -10.55 -13.62
C LEU A 139 -5.44 -9.89 -15.00
N GLN A 140 -6.37 -8.96 -15.17
CA GLN A 140 -6.59 -8.27 -16.45
C GLN A 140 -6.45 -6.74 -16.29
N PRO A 141 -5.24 -6.22 -16.03
CA PRO A 141 -5.03 -4.78 -15.92
C PRO A 141 -5.37 -4.08 -17.24
N GLN A 142 -6.11 -2.97 -17.16
CA GLN A 142 -6.51 -2.17 -18.32
C GLN A 142 -5.41 -1.17 -18.68
N VAL A 143 -4.30 -1.67 -19.25
CA VAL A 143 -3.07 -0.89 -19.54
C VAL A 143 -3.34 0.30 -20.45
N ALA A 144 -4.34 0.22 -21.33
CA ALA A 144 -4.75 1.31 -22.20
C ALA A 144 -5.11 2.60 -21.44
N ASN A 145 -5.60 2.50 -20.19
CA ASN A 145 -5.96 3.65 -19.37
C ASN A 145 -4.76 4.46 -18.85
N LEU A 146 -3.53 3.95 -19.03
CA LEU A 146 -2.30 4.66 -18.65
C LEU A 146 -1.84 5.64 -19.74
N TYR A 147 -2.35 5.50 -20.95
CA TYR A 147 -1.95 6.29 -22.11
C TYR A 147 -3.15 7.10 -22.64
N PRO A 148 -2.91 8.15 -23.45
CA PRO A 148 -3.98 8.85 -24.13
C PRO A 148 -4.87 7.88 -24.92
N PRO A 149 -6.19 8.15 -24.99
CA PRO A 149 -7.09 7.35 -25.81
C PRO A 149 -6.60 7.29 -27.26
N VAL A 150 -6.66 6.09 -27.85
CA VAL A 150 -6.37 5.88 -29.27
C VAL A 150 -7.62 6.23 -30.08
N GLU A 151 -7.46 7.01 -31.14
CA GLU A 151 -8.54 7.31 -32.08
C GLU A 151 -8.77 6.14 -33.03
N PHE A 152 -10.04 5.79 -33.24
CA PHE A 152 -10.46 4.78 -34.18
C PHE A 152 -11.28 5.42 -35.32
N PRO A 153 -11.20 4.88 -36.56
CA PRO A 153 -10.48 3.67 -36.97
C PRO A 153 -8.95 3.85 -37.01
N VAL A 154 -8.23 2.73 -36.91
CA VAL A 154 -6.75 2.73 -37.01
C VAL A 154 -6.27 3.13 -38.40
N SER A 155 -5.05 3.63 -38.50
CA SER A 155 -4.47 4.07 -39.78
C SER A 155 -4.27 2.90 -40.77
N ARG A 156 -4.35 3.21 -42.07
CA ARG A 156 -4.03 2.27 -43.14
C ARG A 156 -2.58 1.77 -42.98
N GLY A 157 -2.40 0.45 -43.10
CA GLY A 157 -1.08 -0.19 -42.94
C GLY A 157 -0.77 -0.68 -41.51
N THR A 158 -1.68 -0.45 -40.54
CA THR A 158 -1.57 -1.07 -39.21
C THR A 158 -1.45 -2.61 -39.34
N PRO A 159 -0.46 -3.25 -38.69
CA PRO A 159 -0.22 -4.69 -38.84
C PRO A 159 -1.45 -5.55 -38.52
N MET A 160 -1.62 -6.64 -39.28
CA MET A 160 -2.68 -7.61 -39.00
C MET A 160 -2.40 -8.37 -37.69
N ILE A 161 -3.43 -8.58 -36.88
CA ILE A 161 -3.35 -9.39 -35.66
C ILE A 161 -3.48 -10.88 -35.98
N SER A 162 -4.26 -11.26 -36.99
CA SER A 162 -4.55 -12.67 -37.31
C SER A 162 -3.31 -13.55 -37.52
N PRO A 163 -2.19 -13.10 -38.13
CA PRO A 163 -1.01 -13.93 -38.29
C PRO A 163 -0.22 -14.16 -36.99
N SER A 164 -0.51 -13.40 -35.94
CA SER A 164 0.18 -13.49 -34.64
C SER A 164 -0.49 -14.44 -33.66
N ILE A 165 -1.69 -14.92 -33.97
CA ILE A 165 -2.38 -15.92 -33.17
C ILE A 165 -1.79 -17.30 -33.52
N ARG A 166 -1.20 -17.96 -32.52
CA ARG A 166 -0.62 -19.31 -32.63
C ARG A 166 -1.48 -20.33 -31.91
#